data_AF-A0A936BXK9-F1
#
_entry.id   AF-A0A936BXK9-F1
#
_cell.length_a   1.000
_cell.length_b   1.000
_cell.length_c   1.000
_cell.angle_alpha   90.00
_cell.angle_beta   90.00
_cell.angle_gamma   90.00
#
_symmetry.space_group_name_H-M   'P 1'
#
loop_
_entity.id
_entity.type
_entity.pdbx_description
1 polymer ?
#
loop_
_entity_poly.entity_id
_entity_poly.type
_entity_poly.pdbx_seq_one_letter_code
_entity_poly.pdbx_strand_id
1 'polypeptide(L)'
;MRVLDASSPSGQIVELAGMDGAITVEGIGPQCGDGTIDPGETCDPPGSCPTACDDGDVCTVDQLVGIASDCTASCAFSAITQCLDGDGCCAAGCNSTNDDDCEPVETPSCDDNDGDGFGLVADGCAETAIDCDDARADVHPGAEEICDNIDDDCDGQIDEGFDLQTDGANCGVCGNACAAEQTCIQGACADANPEPDPAPEPDPAPEPDPAPEPDPTPEPDPAPEPDPAPESGLTVSPPDPGSAGSRSIVIVRGATPGGYVQLAYGFKLGESSVRRCPDASFGIRKTWVTLSKADADGVARFRLRVARWAGGLKIYLQAADRTSCDLSDVIEHRFTRYRDARDESTSLSRLSANGGEPTGDDLEAFFEANGELDGERLLEVDAEPVDEVSGMSCAATHGRGHGSPADIAFAVGLLGLSVLRRFRRVRFGRGGGARA
;
A
#
# COMPACT_ATOMS: atom_id res chain seq x y z
N MET A 1 -0.52 -47.69 53.77
CA MET A 1 -0.88 -46.26 53.95
C MET A 1 -2.11 -46.24 54.85
N ARG A 2 -2.07 -45.56 56.01
CA ARG A 2 -3.24 -45.48 56.91
C ARG A 2 -4.05 -44.25 56.50
N VAL A 3 -5.24 -44.44 55.97
CA VAL A 3 -6.17 -43.37 55.65
C VAL A 3 -7.26 -43.36 56.73
N LEU A 4 -7.49 -42.19 57.33
CA LEU A 4 -8.55 -41.99 58.31
C LEU A 4 -9.87 -41.75 57.55
N ASP A 5 -10.88 -42.56 57.82
CA ASP A 5 -12.26 -42.32 57.37
C ASP A 5 -12.86 -41.17 58.20
N ALA A 6 -13.20 -40.07 57.55
CA ALA A 6 -13.75 -38.87 58.18
C ALA A 6 -15.28 -38.95 58.45
N SER A 7 -15.90 -40.13 58.26
CA SER A 7 -17.37 -40.28 58.31
C SER A 7 -17.92 -41.14 59.45
N SER A 8 -17.07 -41.73 60.31
CA SER A 8 -17.53 -42.66 61.36
C SER A 8 -17.21 -42.16 62.79
N PRO A 9 -18.20 -41.98 63.69
CA PRO A 9 -18.01 -41.39 65.02
C PRO A 9 -17.37 -42.34 66.05
N SER A 10 -16.98 -43.54 65.65
CA SER A 10 -16.24 -44.50 66.48
C SER A 10 -15.06 -45.02 65.67
N GLY A 11 -13.92 -44.33 65.74
CA GLY A 11 -12.72 -44.59 64.96
C GLY A 11 -12.18 -46.02 65.09
N GLN A 12 -12.71 -46.94 64.31
CA GLN A 12 -12.13 -48.26 64.10
C GLN A 12 -11.16 -48.20 62.93
N ILE A 13 -9.95 -48.69 63.20
CA ILE A 13 -8.90 -48.88 62.20
C ILE A 13 -9.24 -50.18 61.47
N VAL A 14 -9.68 -50.08 60.21
CA VAL A 14 -9.88 -51.27 59.37
C VAL A 14 -8.53 -51.68 58.78
N GLU A 15 -8.04 -52.84 59.18
CA GLU A 15 -6.84 -53.45 58.64
C GLU A 15 -7.17 -54.07 57.28
N LEU A 16 -6.69 -53.46 56.19
CA LEU A 16 -6.80 -54.03 54.85
C LEU A 16 -5.82 -55.20 54.74
N ALA A 17 -6.31 -56.40 55.08
CA ALA A 17 -5.67 -57.65 54.69
C ALA A 17 -5.73 -57.78 53.16
N GLY A 18 -4.61 -58.15 52.57
CA GLY A 18 -4.35 -58.09 51.14
C GLY A 18 -5.41 -58.76 50.26
N MET A 19 -5.79 -58.03 49.23
CA MET A 19 -6.28 -58.57 47.97
C MET A 19 -5.70 -57.66 46.87
N ASP A 20 -4.84 -58.22 46.03
CA ASP A 20 -4.40 -57.66 44.75
C ASP A 20 -5.58 -57.68 43.74
N GLY A 21 -6.69 -57.07 44.14
CA GLY A 21 -7.86 -56.85 43.31
C GLY A 21 -8.08 -55.36 43.23
N ALA A 22 -7.90 -54.79 42.04
CA ALA A 22 -8.41 -53.47 41.74
C ALA A 22 -9.87 -53.40 42.20
N ILE A 23 -10.19 -52.48 43.11
CA ILE A 23 -11.58 -52.09 43.35
C ILE A 23 -12.01 -51.40 42.07
N THR A 24 -12.57 -52.15 41.13
CA THR A 24 -13.41 -51.59 40.07
C THR A 24 -14.67 -51.12 40.77
N VAL A 25 -14.80 -49.81 40.99
CA VAL A 25 -16.10 -49.24 41.31
C VAL A 25 -16.95 -49.40 40.05
N GLU A 26 -17.64 -50.53 39.91
CA GLU A 26 -18.68 -50.69 38.90
C GLU A 26 -19.77 -49.67 39.23
N GLY A 27 -19.74 -48.52 38.54
CA GLY A 27 -20.68 -47.43 38.76
C GLY A 27 -20.20 -46.02 38.43
N ILE A 28 -18.92 -45.80 38.10
CA ILE A 28 -18.39 -44.49 37.67
C ILE A 28 -17.89 -44.54 36.22
N GLY A 29 -18.67 -45.16 35.33
CA GLY A 29 -18.55 -44.89 33.90
C GLY A 29 -19.36 -43.63 33.54
N PRO A 30 -19.05 -42.93 32.44
CA PRO A 30 -19.80 -41.74 32.01
C PRO A 30 -21.31 -42.05 32.03
N GLN A 31 -22.07 -41.29 32.84
CA GLN A 31 -23.50 -41.50 33.01
C GLN A 31 -24.28 -40.47 32.20
N CYS A 32 -24.51 -40.80 30.94
CA CYS A 32 -25.29 -39.95 30.05
C CYS A 32 -26.68 -39.62 30.62
N GLY A 33 -26.97 -38.32 30.75
CA GLY A 33 -28.22 -37.78 31.28
C GLY A 33 -28.18 -37.46 32.78
N ASP A 34 -27.00 -37.30 33.38
CA ASP A 34 -26.84 -36.90 34.79
C ASP A 34 -26.77 -35.37 34.99
N GLY A 35 -26.75 -34.62 33.88
CA GLY A 35 -26.72 -33.16 33.86
C GLY A 35 -25.31 -32.57 33.86
N THR A 36 -24.27 -33.39 33.72
CA THR A 36 -22.88 -32.98 33.58
C THR A 36 -22.24 -33.62 32.35
N ILE A 37 -21.23 -32.98 31.75
CA ILE A 37 -20.48 -33.56 30.64
C ILE A 37 -19.22 -34.20 31.22
N ASP A 38 -19.23 -35.52 31.31
CA ASP A 38 -18.13 -36.30 31.89
C ASP A 38 -16.99 -36.56 30.87
N PRO A 39 -15.79 -36.94 31.35
CA PRO A 39 -14.71 -37.38 30.46
C PRO A 39 -15.15 -38.58 29.59
N GLY A 40 -15.25 -38.35 28.29
CA GLY A 40 -15.75 -39.33 27.32
C GLY A 40 -17.13 -38.99 26.73
N GLU A 41 -17.79 -37.98 27.27
CA GLU A 41 -19.04 -37.42 26.74
C GLU A 41 -18.80 -36.16 25.92
N THR A 42 -19.71 -35.90 25.00
CA THR A 42 -19.71 -34.79 24.04
C THR A 42 -20.93 -33.89 24.20
N CYS A 43 -21.95 -34.36 24.92
CA CYS A 43 -23.23 -33.72 25.17
C CYS A 43 -23.86 -34.35 26.41
N ASP A 44 -24.66 -33.61 27.17
CA ASP A 44 -25.57 -34.12 28.20
C ASP A 44 -26.76 -33.14 28.30
N PRO A 45 -28.02 -33.58 28.40
CA PRO A 45 -28.53 -34.96 28.34
C PRO A 45 -28.54 -35.52 26.89
N PRO A 46 -28.93 -36.78 26.63
CA PRO A 46 -29.00 -37.35 25.28
C PRO A 46 -29.70 -36.48 24.23
N GLY A 47 -30.69 -35.69 24.65
CA GLY A 47 -31.45 -34.79 23.78
C GLY A 47 -30.71 -33.51 23.35
N SER A 48 -29.58 -33.18 23.98
CA SER A 48 -28.72 -32.05 23.59
C SER A 48 -27.67 -32.45 22.55
N CYS A 49 -27.52 -33.75 22.28
CA CYS A 49 -26.58 -34.27 21.30
C CYS A 49 -27.00 -33.91 19.85
N PRO A 50 -26.02 -33.70 18.94
CA PRO A 50 -26.30 -33.45 17.54
C PRO A 50 -27.04 -34.65 16.93
N THR A 51 -28.08 -34.35 16.14
CA THR A 51 -28.89 -35.35 15.42
C THR A 51 -28.69 -35.32 13.91
N ALA A 52 -28.00 -34.29 13.42
CA ALA A 52 -27.56 -34.13 12.04
C ALA A 52 -26.21 -33.39 12.06
N CYS A 53 -25.39 -33.67 11.05
CA CYS A 53 -24.13 -32.98 10.79
C CYS A 53 -24.21 -32.52 9.34
N ASP A 54 -24.33 -31.21 9.17
CA ASP A 54 -24.29 -30.51 7.90
C ASP A 54 -23.73 -29.13 8.27
N ASP A 55 -22.49 -28.86 7.88
CA ASP A 55 -21.82 -27.58 8.12
C ASP A 55 -22.08 -26.57 6.98
N GLY A 56 -22.80 -27.00 5.94
CA GLY A 56 -23.08 -26.21 4.75
C GLY A 56 -21.88 -26.10 3.79
N ASP A 57 -20.79 -26.81 4.04
CA ASP A 57 -19.65 -26.90 3.14
C ASP A 57 -19.80 -28.16 2.27
N VAL A 58 -19.97 -27.97 0.96
CA VAL A 58 -20.07 -29.08 0.01
C VAL A 58 -18.75 -29.84 -0.15
N CYS A 59 -17.63 -29.24 0.29
CA CYS A 59 -16.29 -29.83 0.25
C CYS A 59 -15.91 -30.63 1.49
N THR A 60 -16.86 -30.92 2.37
CA THR A 60 -16.67 -31.78 3.54
C THR A 60 -17.60 -32.99 3.48
N VAL A 61 -17.07 -34.13 3.92
CA VAL A 61 -17.89 -35.29 4.23
C VAL A 61 -18.32 -35.17 5.68
N ASP A 62 -19.61 -34.93 5.88
CA ASP A 62 -20.22 -34.80 7.21
C ASP A 62 -20.60 -36.17 7.77
N GLN A 63 -20.02 -36.51 8.92
CA GLN A 63 -20.31 -37.77 9.59
C GLN A 63 -20.69 -37.53 11.05
N LEU A 64 -21.92 -37.94 11.40
CA LEU A 64 -22.30 -38.11 12.80
C LEU A 64 -21.66 -39.41 13.34
N VAL A 65 -20.76 -39.28 14.31
CA VAL A 65 -20.10 -40.41 14.98
C VAL A 65 -20.55 -40.50 16.44
N GLY A 66 -20.50 -41.70 17.02
CA GLY A 66 -21.01 -41.97 18.37
C GLY A 66 -22.54 -42.09 18.41
N ILE A 67 -23.10 -42.14 19.62
CA ILE A 67 -24.55 -42.28 19.83
C ILE A 67 -25.04 -41.34 20.93
N ALA A 68 -26.20 -40.72 20.68
CA ALA A 68 -26.80 -39.76 21.60
C ALA A 68 -27.22 -40.42 22.93
N SER A 69 -27.62 -41.70 22.92
CA SER A 69 -27.98 -42.44 24.14
C SER A 69 -26.83 -42.62 25.12
N ASP A 70 -25.60 -42.58 24.61
CA ASP A 70 -24.38 -42.76 25.39
C ASP A 70 -23.63 -41.42 25.49
N CYS A 71 -24.25 -40.30 25.09
CA CYS A 71 -23.67 -38.96 25.15
C CYS A 71 -22.35 -38.82 24.37
N THR A 72 -22.09 -39.70 23.41
CA THR A 72 -20.87 -39.73 22.59
C THR A 72 -21.08 -39.18 21.17
N ALA A 73 -22.30 -38.75 20.84
CA ALA A 73 -22.65 -38.24 19.53
C ALA A 73 -21.93 -36.90 19.25
N SER A 74 -21.10 -36.88 18.22
CA SER A 74 -20.37 -35.70 17.75
C SER A 74 -20.27 -35.67 16.23
N CYS A 75 -20.09 -34.48 15.67
CA CYS A 75 -19.87 -34.32 14.23
C CYS A 75 -18.38 -34.42 13.91
N ALA A 76 -18.06 -35.18 12.88
CA ALA A 76 -16.75 -35.27 12.25
C ALA A 76 -16.87 -34.81 10.80
N PHE A 77 -15.99 -33.90 10.40
CA PHE A 77 -15.95 -33.29 9.07
C PHE A 77 -14.63 -33.69 8.42
N SER A 78 -14.69 -34.37 7.28
CA SER A 78 -13.48 -34.77 6.53
C SER A 78 -13.43 -34.05 5.19
N ALA A 79 -12.38 -33.26 4.96
CA ALA A 79 -12.23 -32.53 3.71
C ALA A 79 -12.14 -33.48 2.51
N ILE A 80 -12.89 -33.18 1.46
CA ILE A 80 -12.71 -33.76 0.14
C ILE A 80 -11.42 -33.16 -0.43
N THR A 81 -10.50 -34.04 -0.83
CA THR A 81 -9.16 -33.66 -1.35
C THR A 81 -8.92 -34.15 -2.76
N GLN A 82 -9.89 -34.85 -3.34
CA GLN A 82 -9.84 -35.35 -4.70
C GLN A 82 -10.57 -34.38 -5.61
N CYS A 83 -10.04 -34.18 -6.81
CA CYS A 83 -10.73 -33.46 -7.88
C CYS A 83 -11.73 -34.41 -8.53
N LEU A 84 -13.03 -34.12 -8.44
CA LEU A 84 -14.09 -35.00 -8.91
C LEU A 84 -15.23 -34.19 -9.53
N ASP A 85 -15.39 -34.34 -10.84
CA ASP A 85 -16.43 -33.63 -11.59
C ASP A 85 -17.86 -33.92 -11.07
N GLY A 86 -18.62 -32.85 -10.88
CA GLY A 86 -20.06 -32.87 -10.62
C GLY A 86 -20.45 -33.22 -9.18
N ASP A 87 -19.52 -33.11 -8.23
CA ASP A 87 -19.78 -33.27 -6.80
C ASP A 87 -20.08 -31.93 -6.10
N GLY A 88 -19.91 -30.80 -6.81
CA GLY A 88 -20.15 -29.44 -6.34
C GLY A 88 -19.01 -28.86 -5.52
N CYS A 89 -17.91 -29.59 -5.33
CA CYS A 89 -16.76 -29.18 -4.53
C CYS A 89 -15.54 -28.88 -5.41
N CYS A 90 -15.05 -27.63 -5.36
CA CYS A 90 -13.70 -27.33 -5.87
C CYS A 90 -12.65 -27.54 -4.77
N ALA A 91 -12.13 -28.77 -4.65
CA ALA A 91 -11.15 -29.12 -3.63
C ALA A 91 -9.80 -28.41 -3.82
N ALA A 92 -9.05 -28.21 -2.74
CA ALA A 92 -7.76 -27.51 -2.78
C ALA A 92 -6.76 -28.20 -3.72
N GLY A 93 -6.27 -27.46 -4.73
CA GLY A 93 -5.35 -27.97 -5.76
C GLY A 93 -6.03 -28.46 -7.03
N CYS A 94 -7.36 -28.41 -7.09
CA CYS A 94 -8.14 -28.65 -8.30
C CYS A 94 -8.30 -27.35 -9.11
N ASN A 95 -8.62 -27.50 -10.39
CA ASN A 95 -8.85 -26.42 -11.33
C ASN A 95 -9.87 -26.86 -12.38
N SER A 96 -10.31 -25.94 -13.22
CA SER A 96 -11.31 -26.20 -14.27
C SER A 96 -10.93 -27.24 -15.34
N THR A 97 -9.72 -27.82 -15.29
CA THR A 97 -9.29 -28.89 -16.21
C THR A 97 -9.36 -30.29 -15.61
N ASN A 98 -9.39 -30.39 -14.29
CA ASN A 98 -9.46 -31.66 -13.58
C ASN A 98 -10.62 -31.73 -12.57
N ASP A 99 -11.43 -30.68 -12.51
CA ASP A 99 -12.64 -30.57 -11.72
C ASP A 99 -13.60 -29.53 -12.35
N ASP A 100 -14.73 -29.98 -12.89
CA ASP A 100 -15.73 -29.12 -13.54
C ASP A 100 -16.47 -28.20 -12.55
N ASP A 101 -16.39 -28.44 -11.24
CA ASP A 101 -16.97 -27.58 -10.20
C ASP A 101 -16.01 -26.43 -9.78
N CYS A 102 -14.76 -26.48 -10.22
CA CYS A 102 -13.85 -25.35 -10.13
C CYS A 102 -14.17 -24.33 -11.23
N GLU A 103 -14.62 -23.14 -10.82
CA GLU A 103 -14.69 -22.02 -11.75
C GLU A 103 -13.31 -21.83 -12.40
N PRO A 104 -13.25 -21.65 -13.74
CA PRO A 104 -12.00 -21.30 -14.38
C PRO A 104 -11.50 -20.04 -13.69
N VAL A 105 -10.30 -20.12 -13.12
CA VAL A 105 -9.59 -18.91 -12.71
C VAL A 105 -9.45 -18.12 -14.00
N GLU A 106 -10.26 -17.08 -14.16
CA GLU A 106 -10.08 -16.09 -15.20
C GLU A 106 -8.64 -15.62 -15.00
N THR A 107 -7.73 -16.09 -15.85
CA THR A 107 -6.40 -15.50 -15.97
C THR A 107 -6.67 -14.01 -16.11
N PRO A 108 -6.05 -13.13 -15.30
CA PRO A 108 -6.24 -11.71 -15.50
C PRO A 108 -5.98 -11.44 -16.98
N SER A 109 -7.03 -11.01 -17.67
CA SER A 109 -6.95 -10.67 -19.08
C SER A 109 -5.94 -9.55 -19.15
N CYS A 110 -4.79 -9.80 -19.78
CA CYS A 110 -3.92 -8.72 -20.19
C CYS A 110 -4.72 -7.86 -21.15
N ASP A 111 -5.12 -6.66 -20.71
CA ASP A 111 -5.72 -5.69 -21.62
C ASP A 111 -4.58 -5.13 -22.48
N ASP A 112 -4.36 -5.77 -23.63
CA ASP A 112 -3.44 -5.38 -24.71
C ASP A 112 -4.16 -4.33 -25.59
N ASN A 113 -3.88 -3.05 -25.32
CA ASN A 113 -4.63 -1.94 -25.92
C ASN A 113 -4.14 -1.59 -27.33
N ASP A 114 -2.89 -1.88 -27.68
CA ASP A 114 -2.31 -1.55 -28.98
C ASP A 114 -2.13 -2.76 -29.91
N GLY A 115 -2.27 -3.97 -29.38
CA GLY A 115 -2.39 -5.23 -30.12
C GLY A 115 -1.06 -5.86 -30.51
N ASP A 116 0.04 -5.59 -29.80
CA ASP A 116 1.34 -6.21 -30.05
C ASP A 116 1.56 -7.55 -29.31
N GLY A 117 0.62 -7.92 -28.45
CA GLY A 117 0.64 -9.16 -27.68
C GLY A 117 1.30 -9.03 -26.29
N PHE A 118 1.68 -7.82 -25.89
CA PHE A 118 2.13 -7.47 -24.56
C PHE A 118 1.12 -6.51 -23.90
N GLY A 119 1.33 -6.20 -22.63
CA GLY A 119 0.48 -5.27 -21.90
C GLY A 119 1.12 -4.86 -20.58
N LEU A 120 0.56 -3.84 -19.93
CA LEU A 120 1.14 -3.28 -18.70
C LEU A 120 0.87 -4.17 -17.48
N VAL A 121 1.72 -4.05 -16.44
CA VAL A 121 1.44 -4.63 -15.10
C VAL A 121 0.12 -4.13 -14.54
N ALA A 122 -0.20 -2.85 -14.80
CA ALA A 122 -1.42 -2.21 -14.34
C ALA A 122 -2.69 -2.88 -14.91
N ASP A 123 -2.55 -3.56 -16.04
CA ASP A 123 -3.62 -4.24 -16.76
C ASP A 123 -3.63 -5.76 -16.48
N GLY A 124 -2.95 -6.20 -15.42
CA GLY A 124 -3.02 -7.57 -14.92
C GLY A 124 -2.06 -8.56 -15.60
N CYS A 125 -1.09 -8.07 -16.38
CA CYS A 125 -0.09 -8.89 -17.06
C CYS A 125 0.93 -9.52 -16.08
N ALA A 126 1.41 -10.72 -16.40
CA ALA A 126 2.46 -11.39 -15.64
C ALA A 126 3.84 -10.72 -15.87
N GLU A 127 4.69 -10.67 -14.83
CA GLU A 127 5.89 -9.82 -14.80
C GLU A 127 6.98 -10.09 -15.85
N THR A 128 6.90 -11.18 -16.62
CA THR A 128 8.03 -11.66 -17.45
C THR A 128 8.04 -11.14 -18.89
N ALA A 129 7.13 -10.24 -19.27
CA ALA A 129 7.18 -9.47 -20.53
C ALA A 129 6.16 -8.32 -20.45
N ILE A 130 6.51 -7.29 -19.69
CA ILE A 130 5.66 -6.13 -19.46
C ILE A 130 5.93 -5.12 -20.56
N ASP A 131 4.86 -4.68 -21.23
CA ASP A 131 4.91 -3.54 -22.12
C ASP A 131 5.12 -2.24 -21.33
N CYS A 132 6.04 -1.39 -21.79
CA CYS A 132 6.33 -0.10 -21.19
C CYS A 132 5.46 1.04 -21.74
N ASP A 133 4.82 0.89 -22.91
CA ASP A 133 3.84 1.82 -23.50
C ASP A 133 2.74 1.10 -24.30
N ASP A 134 1.70 0.63 -23.59
CA ASP A 134 0.47 -0.03 -24.09
C ASP A 134 -0.46 0.88 -24.92
N ALA A 135 0.08 1.92 -25.53
CA ALA A 135 -0.57 2.70 -26.57
C ALA A 135 0.19 2.64 -27.91
N ARG A 136 1.31 1.91 -27.96
CA ARG A 136 2.27 1.88 -29.04
C ARG A 136 2.74 0.45 -29.30
N ALA A 137 2.10 -0.18 -30.28
CA ALA A 137 2.46 -1.53 -30.75
C ALA A 137 3.88 -1.69 -31.34
N ASP A 138 4.65 -0.60 -31.44
CA ASP A 138 6.06 -0.61 -31.81
C ASP A 138 7.02 -0.55 -30.60
N VAL A 139 6.48 -0.38 -29.39
CA VAL A 139 7.18 -0.31 -28.11
C VAL A 139 6.77 -1.52 -27.28
N HIS A 140 7.61 -2.54 -27.23
CA HIS A 140 7.32 -3.78 -26.50
C HIS A 140 8.59 -4.59 -26.24
N PRO A 141 8.57 -5.54 -25.27
CA PRO A 141 9.66 -6.46 -25.02
C PRO A 141 10.29 -7.06 -26.30
N GLY A 142 11.54 -6.69 -26.56
CA GLY A 142 12.31 -7.17 -27.71
C GLY A 142 11.94 -6.57 -29.07
N ALA A 143 11.33 -5.39 -29.11
CA ALA A 143 11.25 -4.57 -30.31
C ALA A 143 12.64 -4.16 -30.82
N GLU A 144 12.71 -3.57 -32.02
CA GLU A 144 13.96 -3.02 -32.56
C GLU A 144 14.05 -1.54 -32.18
N GLU A 145 15.13 -1.18 -31.47
CA GLU A 145 15.39 0.21 -31.09
C GLU A 145 15.41 1.17 -32.29
N ILE A 146 14.68 2.27 -32.15
CA ILE A 146 14.66 3.40 -33.06
C ILE A 146 15.24 4.60 -32.31
N CYS A 147 16.19 5.30 -32.93
CA CYS A 147 16.79 6.49 -32.35
C CYS A 147 15.80 7.67 -32.27
N ASP A 148 14.91 7.65 -31.30
CA ASP A 148 13.84 8.61 -31.07
C ASP A 148 13.68 9.04 -29.60
N ASN A 149 14.56 8.58 -28.71
CA ASN A 149 14.57 8.81 -27.27
C ASN A 149 13.46 8.09 -26.50
N ILE A 150 12.98 6.97 -27.03
CA ILE A 150 12.09 6.01 -26.38
C ILE A 150 12.88 4.71 -26.15
N ASP A 151 12.49 3.97 -25.11
CA ASP A 151 12.92 2.59 -24.87
C ASP A 151 11.92 1.72 -25.65
N ASP A 152 12.23 1.37 -26.90
CA ASP A 152 11.28 0.65 -27.76
C ASP A 152 11.21 -0.83 -27.37
N ASP A 153 12.30 -1.41 -26.88
CA ASP A 153 12.36 -2.82 -26.53
C ASP A 153 12.02 -3.14 -25.06
N CYS A 154 11.71 -2.11 -24.27
CA CYS A 154 11.34 -2.14 -22.86
C CYS A 154 12.39 -2.82 -21.95
N ASP A 155 13.68 -2.73 -22.28
CA ASP A 155 14.76 -3.28 -21.45
C ASP A 155 15.26 -2.33 -20.34
N GLY A 156 14.77 -1.08 -20.35
CA GLY A 156 15.12 -0.02 -19.41
C GLY A 156 16.30 0.87 -19.86
N GLN A 157 16.86 0.62 -21.05
CA GLN A 157 17.80 1.49 -21.73
C GLN A 157 17.06 2.25 -22.84
N ILE A 158 17.63 3.38 -23.26
CA ILE A 158 17.01 4.23 -24.29
C ILE A 158 18.00 4.32 -25.44
N ASP A 159 17.54 4.01 -26.65
CA ASP A 159 18.29 4.07 -27.90
C ASP A 159 19.62 3.30 -27.85
N GLU A 160 19.67 2.12 -27.22
CA GLU A 160 20.90 1.33 -27.22
C GLU A 160 21.24 0.78 -28.61
N GLY A 161 22.54 0.61 -28.86
CA GLY A 161 23.03 0.25 -30.20
C GLY A 161 23.18 1.43 -31.17
N PHE A 162 22.74 2.65 -30.80
CA PHE A 162 23.08 3.88 -31.53
C PHE A 162 24.39 4.51 -31.04
N ASP A 163 25.15 5.12 -31.95
CA ASP A 163 26.42 5.78 -31.61
C ASP A 163 26.19 7.20 -31.08
N LEU A 164 25.71 7.30 -29.84
CA LEU A 164 25.50 8.61 -29.20
C LEU A 164 26.82 9.29 -28.80
N GLN A 165 27.95 8.59 -28.87
CA GLN A 165 29.22 9.08 -28.35
C GLN A 165 30.07 9.80 -29.39
N THR A 166 29.94 9.41 -30.65
CA THR A 166 30.73 9.98 -31.75
C THR A 166 29.93 10.36 -32.99
N ASP A 167 28.66 9.99 -33.10
CA ASP A 167 27.81 10.46 -34.19
C ASP A 167 27.49 11.94 -34.02
N GLY A 168 27.94 12.75 -34.99
CA GLY A 168 27.64 14.17 -35.05
C GLY A 168 26.17 14.48 -35.31
N ALA A 169 25.33 13.52 -35.72
CA ALA A 169 23.89 13.72 -35.91
C ALA A 169 23.05 13.39 -34.66
N ASN A 170 23.60 12.59 -33.73
CA ASN A 170 22.91 12.05 -32.55
C ASN A 170 23.76 12.20 -31.28
N CYS A 171 24.43 13.34 -31.11
CA CYS A 171 25.45 13.48 -30.09
C CYS A 171 24.85 13.57 -28.69
N GLY A 172 25.11 12.56 -27.86
CA GLY A 172 24.60 12.41 -26.50
C GLY A 172 23.14 11.95 -26.42
N VAL A 173 22.30 12.35 -27.38
CA VAL A 173 20.89 11.95 -27.51
C VAL A 173 20.48 11.92 -28.98
N CYS A 174 19.45 11.16 -29.30
CA CYS A 174 18.95 11.03 -30.65
C CYS A 174 18.46 12.37 -31.23
N GLY A 175 18.86 12.65 -32.47
CA GLY A 175 18.56 13.89 -33.19
C GLY A 175 19.36 15.13 -32.77
N ASN A 176 20.27 15.03 -31.79
CA ASN A 176 21.14 16.15 -31.41
C ASN A 176 22.33 16.30 -32.38
N ALA A 177 22.09 17.00 -33.47
CA ALA A 177 23.14 17.27 -34.45
C ALA A 177 24.09 18.40 -34.01
N CYS A 178 25.39 18.11 -33.97
CA CYS A 178 26.42 19.10 -33.73
C CYS A 178 26.46 20.15 -34.85
N ALA A 179 26.85 21.37 -34.48
CA ALA A 179 27.07 22.44 -35.46
C ALA A 179 28.18 22.04 -36.46
N ALA A 180 28.20 22.66 -37.64
CA ALA A 180 29.12 22.30 -38.72
C ALA A 180 30.63 22.41 -38.37
N GLU A 181 30.97 23.13 -37.30
CA GLU A 181 32.35 23.32 -36.81
C GLU A 181 32.66 22.47 -35.55
N GLN A 182 31.69 21.68 -35.10
CA GLN A 182 31.74 20.86 -33.90
C GLN A 182 31.77 19.37 -34.24
N THR A 183 32.41 18.60 -33.37
CA THR A 183 32.47 17.14 -33.43
C THR A 183 31.86 16.58 -32.16
N CYS A 184 31.17 15.44 -32.26
CA CYS A 184 30.72 14.72 -31.08
C CYS A 184 31.91 14.03 -30.40
N ILE A 185 32.19 14.41 -29.15
CA ILE A 185 33.25 13.84 -28.34
C ILE A 185 32.65 13.43 -27.01
N GLN A 186 32.55 12.12 -26.79
CA GLN A 186 31.97 11.54 -25.56
C GLN A 186 30.54 12.04 -25.30
N GLY A 187 29.73 12.12 -26.35
CA GLY A 187 28.32 12.55 -26.24
C GLY A 187 28.11 14.06 -26.08
N ALA A 188 29.17 14.86 -26.24
CA ALA A 188 29.07 16.31 -26.24
C ALA A 188 29.60 16.92 -27.55
N CYS A 189 28.86 17.87 -28.12
CA CYS A 189 29.34 18.66 -29.24
C CYS A 189 30.42 19.62 -28.75
N ALA A 190 31.64 19.44 -29.25
CA ALA A 190 32.80 20.25 -28.93
C ALA A 190 33.50 20.70 -30.20
N ASP A 191 34.08 21.90 -30.17
CA ASP A 191 34.87 22.39 -31.30
C ASP A 191 36.09 21.48 -31.50
N ALA A 192 36.35 21.06 -32.74
CA ALA A 192 37.43 20.11 -33.06
C ALA A 192 38.85 20.67 -32.78
N ASN A 193 38.96 21.93 -32.35
CA ASN A 193 40.21 22.61 -32.04
C ASN A 193 39.96 23.74 -31.02
N PRO A 194 39.93 23.45 -29.70
CA PRO A 194 40.05 24.53 -28.73
C PRO A 194 41.40 25.20 -28.98
N GLU A 195 41.41 26.51 -29.27
CA GLU A 195 42.66 27.27 -29.27
C GLU A 195 43.37 26.98 -27.93
N PRO A 196 44.66 26.57 -27.93
CA PRO A 196 45.34 26.21 -26.70
C PRO A 196 45.32 27.42 -25.76
N ASP A 197 44.73 27.23 -24.57
CA ASP A 197 44.73 28.21 -23.50
C ASP A 197 46.17 28.71 -23.28
N PRO A 198 46.42 30.03 -23.19
CA PRO A 198 47.76 30.55 -23.00
C PRO A 198 48.38 29.94 -21.73
N ALA A 199 49.56 29.34 -21.89
CA ALA A 199 50.27 28.65 -20.83
C ALA A 199 50.37 29.53 -19.57
N PRO A 200 50.01 29.01 -18.37
CA PRO A 200 50.14 29.76 -17.13
C PRO A 200 51.60 30.14 -16.88
N GLU A 201 51.83 31.36 -16.38
CA GLU A 201 53.15 31.86 -16.03
C GLU A 201 53.81 30.94 -14.97
N PRO A 202 55.13 30.73 -15.02
CA PRO A 202 55.81 29.77 -14.14
C PRO A 202 55.76 30.23 -12.68
N ASP A 203 55.25 29.35 -11.81
CA ASP A 203 55.26 29.53 -10.35
C ASP A 203 56.69 29.68 -9.81
N PRO A 204 56.89 30.54 -8.79
CA PRO A 204 58.18 30.67 -8.13
C PRO A 204 58.59 29.38 -7.42
N ALA A 205 59.89 29.05 -7.53
CA ALA A 205 60.48 27.79 -7.06
C ALA A 205 60.23 27.54 -5.55
N PRO A 206 59.81 26.32 -5.17
CA PRO A 206 59.58 25.97 -3.77
C PRO A 206 60.90 25.76 -3.01
N GLU A 207 60.88 26.10 -1.72
CA GLU A 207 61.96 25.81 -0.77
C GLU A 207 62.16 24.29 -0.57
N PRO A 208 63.37 23.81 -0.26
CA PRO A 208 63.66 22.37 -0.20
C PRO A 208 62.98 21.70 1.00
N ASP A 209 62.22 20.63 0.72
CA ASP A 209 61.55 19.80 1.70
C ASP A 209 62.53 19.01 2.61
N PRO A 210 62.17 18.79 3.90
CA PRO A 210 62.92 17.90 4.79
C PRO A 210 62.85 16.44 4.31
N ALA A 211 63.90 15.67 4.64
CA ALA A 211 64.06 14.26 4.27
C ALA A 211 62.88 13.38 4.73
N PRO A 212 62.48 12.37 3.94
CA PRO A 212 61.31 11.55 4.21
C PRO A 212 61.52 10.58 5.38
N GLU A 213 60.51 10.46 6.23
CA GLU A 213 60.38 9.36 7.19
C GLU A 213 60.04 8.05 6.48
N PRO A 214 60.42 6.88 7.03
CA PRO A 214 60.20 5.60 6.37
C PRO A 214 58.70 5.24 6.29
N ASP A 215 58.31 4.78 5.11
CA ASP A 215 56.96 4.36 4.73
C ASP A 215 56.41 3.27 5.67
N PRO A 216 55.22 3.44 6.27
CA PRO A 216 54.55 2.34 6.95
C PRO A 216 54.17 1.26 5.93
N THR A 217 54.30 0.00 6.36
CA THR A 217 53.91 -1.19 5.59
C THR A 217 52.46 -1.10 5.09
N PRO A 218 52.15 -1.64 3.90
CA PRO A 218 50.79 -1.60 3.35
C PRO A 218 49.81 -2.30 4.29
N GLU A 219 48.76 -1.59 4.69
CA GLU A 219 47.60 -2.22 5.29
C GLU A 219 46.90 -3.08 4.22
N PRO A 220 46.38 -4.26 4.59
CA PRO A 220 45.67 -5.12 3.65
C PRO A 220 44.40 -4.44 3.14
N ASP A 221 44.08 -4.64 1.86
CA ASP A 221 42.87 -4.11 1.22
C ASP A 221 41.64 -4.37 2.10
N PRO A 222 40.81 -3.34 2.35
CA PRO A 222 39.54 -3.55 3.02
C PRO A 222 38.73 -4.56 2.20
N ALA A 223 38.20 -5.57 2.89
CA ALA A 223 37.25 -6.51 2.32
C ALA A 223 36.11 -5.74 1.63
N PRO A 224 35.52 -6.28 0.54
CA PRO A 224 34.38 -5.66 -0.10
C PRO A 224 33.34 -5.30 0.96
N GLU A 225 32.90 -4.05 0.94
CA GLU A 225 31.82 -3.61 1.81
C GLU A 225 30.65 -4.58 1.60
N PRO A 226 30.09 -5.17 2.67
CA PRO A 226 28.89 -5.95 2.53
C PRO A 226 27.81 -5.07 1.91
N ASP A 227 27.02 -5.65 1.00
CA ASP A 227 25.83 -5.02 0.43
C ASP A 227 25.10 -4.22 1.53
N PRO A 228 24.66 -2.98 1.25
CA PRO A 228 23.95 -2.18 2.23
C PRO A 228 22.85 -3.04 2.85
N ALA A 229 22.93 -3.21 4.17
CA ALA A 229 21.88 -3.81 4.96
C ALA A 229 20.54 -3.12 4.60
N PRO A 230 19.40 -3.84 4.63
CA PRO A 230 18.11 -3.26 4.29
C PRO A 230 17.95 -1.93 5.02
N GLU A 231 17.72 -0.86 4.26
CA GLU A 231 17.70 0.50 4.79
C GLU A 231 16.73 0.56 5.97
N SER A 232 17.27 0.69 7.17
CA SER A 232 16.52 1.12 8.34
C SER A 232 16.27 2.63 8.18
N GLY A 233 15.40 2.97 7.23
CA GLY A 233 15.07 4.33 6.85
C GLY A 233 13.57 4.46 6.63
N LEU A 234 13.03 5.64 6.96
CA LEU A 234 11.65 5.97 6.65
C LEU A 234 11.51 6.13 5.12
N THR A 235 10.63 5.36 4.49
CA THR A 235 10.45 5.41 3.02
C THR A 235 9.02 5.76 2.66
N VAL A 236 8.82 6.44 1.52
CA VAL A 236 7.50 6.86 1.01
C VAL A 236 7.30 6.25 -0.36
N SER A 237 6.18 5.54 -0.55
CA SER A 237 5.80 5.03 -1.86
C SER A 237 5.26 6.16 -2.75
N PRO A 238 5.42 6.06 -4.08
CA PRO A 238 4.65 6.90 -4.99
C PRO A 238 3.14 6.70 -4.74
N PRO A 239 2.30 7.72 -4.99
CA PRO A 239 0.85 7.56 -4.98
C PRO A 239 0.41 6.52 -6.01
N ASP A 240 -0.37 5.53 -5.61
CA ASP A 240 -0.91 4.46 -6.47
C ASP A 240 -2.46 4.52 -6.48
N PRO A 241 -3.16 4.71 -7.63
CA PRO A 241 -2.69 4.58 -9.02
C PRO A 241 -2.10 5.87 -9.62
N GLY A 242 -1.69 6.84 -8.80
CA GLY A 242 -0.97 8.02 -9.28
C GLY A 242 -1.69 8.91 -10.28
N SER A 243 -3.00 8.71 -10.48
CA SER A 243 -3.79 9.32 -11.55
C SER A 243 -4.73 10.41 -11.04
N ALA A 244 -4.87 11.50 -11.78
CA ALA A 244 -5.84 12.55 -11.46
C ALA A 244 -7.28 12.01 -11.48
N GLY A 245 -8.12 12.48 -10.56
CA GLY A 245 -9.49 12.00 -10.42
C GLY A 245 -9.64 10.66 -9.69
N SER A 246 -8.52 10.04 -9.31
CA SER A 246 -8.50 8.76 -8.59
C SER A 246 -8.28 8.96 -7.09
N ARG A 247 -8.61 7.92 -6.33
CA ARG A 247 -8.18 7.80 -4.93
C ARG A 247 -6.87 7.03 -4.94
N SER A 248 -5.78 7.73 -4.66
CA SER A 248 -4.46 7.13 -4.56
C SER A 248 -4.12 6.78 -3.12
N ILE A 249 -3.24 5.80 -2.92
CA ILE A 249 -2.69 5.44 -1.62
C ILE A 249 -1.20 5.75 -1.64
N VAL A 250 -0.72 6.40 -0.58
CA VAL A 250 0.69 6.56 -0.27
C VAL A 250 0.99 5.77 0.99
N ILE A 251 2.00 4.91 0.91
CA ILE A 251 2.44 4.05 2.00
C ILE A 251 3.77 4.59 2.51
N VAL A 252 3.85 4.82 3.82
CA VAL A 252 5.10 5.12 4.50
C VAL A 252 5.52 3.89 5.29
N ARG A 253 6.76 3.42 5.10
CA ARG A 253 7.33 2.26 5.79
C ARG A 253 8.53 2.67 6.62
N GLY A 254 8.87 1.87 7.64
CA GLY A 254 10.00 2.13 8.52
C GLY A 254 9.71 3.12 9.64
N ALA A 255 8.44 3.44 9.89
CA ALA A 255 8.06 4.27 11.03
C ALA A 255 8.12 3.48 12.34
N THR A 256 8.22 4.19 13.45
CA THR A 256 8.09 3.68 14.80
C THR A 256 6.73 2.99 14.95
N PRO A 257 6.67 1.69 15.28
CA PRO A 257 5.41 0.98 15.46
C PRO A 257 4.46 1.67 16.44
N GLY A 258 3.22 1.92 16.02
CA GLY A 258 2.22 2.67 16.80
C GLY A 258 2.47 4.18 16.93
N GLY A 259 3.55 4.69 16.33
CA GLY A 259 3.91 6.11 16.24
C GLY A 259 3.03 6.88 15.26
N TYR A 260 3.16 8.21 15.25
CA TYR A 260 2.47 9.06 14.29
C TYR A 260 3.45 9.52 13.20
N VAL A 261 3.05 9.35 11.95
CA VAL A 261 3.78 9.79 10.77
C VAL A 261 3.12 11.05 10.22
N GLN A 262 3.92 12.06 9.89
CA GLN A 262 3.51 13.24 9.14
C GLN A 262 3.86 13.05 7.67
N LEU A 263 2.87 13.08 6.78
CA LEU A 263 3.09 13.18 5.35
C LEU A 263 2.93 14.65 4.94
N ALA A 264 4.02 15.26 4.51
CA ALA A 264 4.04 16.59 3.92
C ALA A 264 3.96 16.49 2.40
N TYR A 265 3.21 17.40 1.78
CA TYR A 265 3.18 17.54 0.33
C TYR A 265 3.14 19.01 -0.10
N GLY A 266 3.62 19.28 -1.32
CA GLY A 266 3.64 20.62 -1.90
C GLY A 266 4.13 20.64 -3.35
N PHE A 267 4.17 21.82 -3.96
CA PHE A 267 4.48 22.00 -5.38
C PHE A 267 5.91 22.48 -5.65
N LYS A 268 6.69 22.69 -4.57
CA LYS A 268 8.05 23.22 -4.65
C LYS A 268 8.94 22.68 -3.54
N LEU A 269 10.18 22.40 -3.92
CA LEU A 269 11.27 22.18 -2.99
C LEU A 269 11.56 23.44 -2.16
N GLY A 270 12.04 23.23 -0.93
CA GLY A 270 12.42 24.28 0.00
C GLY A 270 12.37 23.79 1.44
N GLU A 271 12.15 24.65 2.42
CA GLU A 271 12.20 24.24 3.82
C GLU A 271 10.88 24.55 4.54
N SER A 272 10.34 23.56 5.27
CA SER A 272 9.19 23.73 6.18
C SER A 272 9.41 22.97 7.48
N SER A 273 9.02 23.54 8.61
CA SER A 273 9.25 22.91 9.92
C SER A 273 8.40 21.65 10.14
N VAL A 274 9.00 20.63 10.76
CA VAL A 274 8.30 19.40 11.14
C VAL A 274 7.67 19.56 12.52
N ARG A 275 6.36 19.32 12.63
CA ARG A 275 5.66 19.54 13.90
C ARG A 275 6.07 18.50 14.95
N ARG A 276 6.63 18.96 16.07
CA ARG A 276 7.23 18.16 17.18
C ARG A 276 8.65 17.63 16.92
N CYS A 277 9.30 18.03 15.83
CA CYS A 277 10.72 17.76 15.59
C CYS A 277 11.43 19.09 15.30
N PRO A 278 12.01 19.77 16.31
CA PRO A 278 12.55 21.12 16.15
C PRO A 278 13.81 21.18 15.28
N ASP A 279 14.56 20.08 15.19
CA ASP A 279 15.79 19.97 14.42
C ASP A 279 15.58 19.34 13.03
N ALA A 280 14.32 19.03 12.68
CA ALA A 280 13.96 18.43 11.40
C ALA A 280 13.11 19.40 10.56
N SER A 281 13.42 19.46 9.28
CA SER A 281 12.68 20.25 8.31
C SER A 281 12.39 19.42 7.05
N PHE A 282 11.17 19.56 6.54
CA PHE A 282 10.82 19.01 5.25
C PHE A 282 11.54 19.77 4.14
N GLY A 283 12.06 19.06 3.14
CA GLY A 283 12.63 19.56 1.88
C GLY A 283 11.59 20.14 0.91
N ILE A 284 10.41 20.49 1.41
CA ILE A 284 9.28 21.06 0.66
C ILE A 284 8.86 22.35 1.35
N ARG A 285 8.63 23.43 0.61
CA ARG A 285 8.15 24.72 1.16
C ARG A 285 6.63 24.82 1.14
N LYS A 286 6.05 25.60 2.05
CA LYS A 286 4.58 25.83 2.17
C LYS A 286 3.79 24.51 2.11
N THR A 287 4.22 23.55 2.93
CA THR A 287 3.64 22.21 2.92
C THR A 287 2.25 22.17 3.52
N TRP A 288 1.43 21.30 2.96
CA TRP A 288 0.28 20.75 3.66
C TRP A 288 0.70 19.45 4.33
N VAL A 289 0.24 19.23 5.55
CA VAL A 289 0.66 18.09 6.37
C VAL A 289 -0.56 17.33 6.85
N THR A 290 -0.54 16.01 6.65
CA THR A 290 -1.51 15.06 7.22
C THR A 290 -0.81 14.08 8.15
N LEU A 291 -1.55 13.56 9.12
CA LEU A 291 -1.06 12.64 10.15
C LEU A 291 -1.76 11.30 10.01
N SER A 292 -0.99 10.22 10.00
CA SER A 292 -1.49 8.85 10.10
C SER A 292 -0.74 8.10 11.20
N LYS A 293 -1.39 7.11 11.82
CA LYS A 293 -0.75 6.26 12.84
C LYS A 293 -0.15 5.05 12.13
N ALA A 294 1.10 4.73 12.44
CA ALA A 294 1.73 3.52 11.95
C ALA A 294 1.14 2.29 12.65
N ASP A 295 0.98 1.20 11.91
CA ASP A 295 0.59 -0.10 12.45
C ASP A 295 1.73 -0.76 13.26
N ALA A 296 1.53 -2.02 13.67
CA ALA A 296 2.52 -2.78 14.44
C ALA A 296 3.80 -3.07 13.65
N ASP A 297 3.74 -3.01 12.32
CA ASP A 297 4.86 -3.23 11.40
C ASP A 297 5.56 -1.92 11.02
N GLY A 298 5.15 -0.79 11.59
CA GLY A 298 5.73 0.52 11.27
C GLY A 298 5.26 1.08 9.93
N VAL A 299 4.08 0.66 9.44
CA VAL A 299 3.52 1.11 8.17
C VAL A 299 2.37 2.09 8.42
N ALA A 300 2.43 3.26 7.79
CA ALA A 300 1.37 4.27 7.81
C ALA A 300 0.80 4.45 6.40
N ARG A 301 -0.54 4.46 6.29
CA ARG A 301 -1.26 4.61 5.01
C ARG A 301 -1.95 5.97 4.95
N PHE A 302 -1.85 6.61 3.80
CA PHE A 302 -2.45 7.90 3.49
C PHE A 302 -3.27 7.76 2.21
N ARG A 303 -4.55 8.11 2.26
CA ARG A 303 -5.43 8.13 1.08
C ARG A 303 -5.43 9.53 0.50
N LEU A 304 -5.02 9.68 -0.74
CA LEU A 304 -4.96 10.93 -1.50
C LEU A 304 -6.14 10.96 -2.48
N ARG A 305 -7.10 11.87 -2.30
CA ARG A 305 -8.10 12.15 -3.34
C ARG A 305 -7.57 13.22 -4.27
N VAL A 306 -7.21 12.83 -5.49
CA VAL A 306 -6.61 13.75 -6.45
C VAL A 306 -7.71 14.36 -7.31
N ALA A 307 -7.80 15.69 -7.37
CA ALA A 307 -8.77 16.34 -8.22
C ALA A 307 -8.54 16.00 -9.72
N ARG A 308 -9.61 15.84 -10.51
CA ARG A 308 -9.52 15.48 -11.94
C ARG A 308 -8.67 16.43 -12.78
N TRP A 309 -8.68 17.71 -12.43
CA TRP A 309 -7.92 18.75 -13.14
C TRP A 309 -6.42 18.74 -12.82
N ALA A 310 -5.98 17.98 -11.81
CA ALA A 310 -4.58 17.92 -11.38
C ALA A 310 -3.69 17.08 -12.33
N GLY A 311 -4.24 16.55 -13.42
CA GLY A 311 -3.49 15.79 -14.41
C GLY A 311 -2.34 16.60 -15.02
N GLY A 312 -1.14 16.03 -14.98
CA GLY A 312 0.11 16.66 -15.41
C GLY A 312 0.79 17.51 -14.33
N LEU A 313 0.18 17.73 -13.17
CA LEU A 313 0.80 18.49 -12.08
C LEU A 313 1.90 17.66 -11.40
N LYS A 314 3.02 18.32 -11.17
CA LYS A 314 4.14 17.83 -10.37
C LYS A 314 3.90 18.14 -8.89
N ILE A 315 4.05 17.15 -8.03
CA ILE A 315 3.95 17.27 -6.57
C ILE A 315 5.19 16.63 -5.92
N TYR A 316 5.61 17.19 -4.79
CA TYR A 316 6.64 16.62 -3.93
C TYR A 316 5.99 16.07 -2.67
N LEU A 317 6.43 14.89 -2.21
CA LEU A 317 6.00 14.28 -0.95
C LEU A 317 7.19 13.92 -0.08
N GLN A 318 7.03 14.04 1.23
CA GLN A 318 8.04 13.62 2.20
C GLN A 318 7.37 13.25 3.52
N ALA A 319 7.86 12.19 4.18
CA ALA A 319 7.37 11.76 5.47
C ALA A 319 8.34 12.12 6.61
N ALA A 320 7.77 12.33 7.80
CA ALA A 320 8.52 12.47 9.05
C ALA A 320 7.87 11.64 10.16
N ASP A 321 8.66 10.82 10.84
CA ASP A 321 8.23 10.14 12.06
C ASP A 321 8.26 11.11 13.24
N ARG A 322 7.19 11.17 14.05
CA ARG A 322 7.13 12.10 15.20
C ARG A 322 7.77 11.59 16.47
N THR A 323 8.10 10.31 16.51
CA THR A 323 8.71 9.62 17.63
C THR A 323 10.22 9.62 17.48
N SER A 324 10.72 9.21 16.32
CA SER A 324 12.17 9.21 16.05
C SER A 324 12.69 10.51 15.43
N CYS A 325 11.81 11.32 14.82
CA CYS A 325 12.19 12.49 14.02
C CYS A 325 13.00 12.15 12.76
N ASP A 326 12.96 10.90 12.31
CA ASP A 326 13.52 10.50 11.02
C ASP A 326 12.68 11.06 9.88
N LEU A 327 13.37 11.43 8.80
CA LEU A 327 12.79 11.91 7.56
C LEU A 327 12.98 10.87 6.47
N SER A 328 12.01 10.78 5.57
CA SER A 328 12.22 10.11 4.28
C SER A 328 12.92 11.04 3.30
N ASP A 329 13.36 10.48 2.19
CA ASP A 329 13.66 11.26 0.99
C ASP A 329 12.41 11.99 0.48
N VAL A 330 12.66 13.07 -0.25
CA VAL A 330 11.62 13.78 -1.00
C VAL A 330 11.39 13.05 -2.30
N ILE A 331 10.18 12.54 -2.50
CA ILE A 331 9.78 11.93 -3.77
C ILE A 331 9.05 12.95 -4.64
N GLU A 332 9.33 12.93 -5.94
CA GLU A 332 8.59 13.68 -6.95
C GLU A 332 7.55 12.74 -7.59
N HIS A 333 6.31 13.21 -7.75
CA HIS A 333 5.28 12.51 -8.51
C HIS A 333 4.62 13.44 -9.50
N ARG A 334 4.32 12.93 -10.70
CA ARG A 334 3.49 13.65 -11.69
C ARG A 334 2.19 12.88 -11.88
N PHE A 335 1.07 13.52 -11.60
CA PHE A 335 -0.23 12.86 -11.78
C PHE A 335 -0.51 12.61 -13.27
N THR A 336 -0.86 11.39 -13.65
CA THR A 336 -1.33 11.10 -15.00
C THR A 336 -2.71 11.73 -15.25
N ARG A 337 -3.04 12.05 -16.50
CA ARG A 337 -4.33 12.66 -16.87
C ARG A 337 -5.44 11.60 -16.87
N TYR A 338 -6.62 11.98 -16.38
CA TYR A 338 -7.80 11.12 -16.36
C TYR A 338 -8.35 10.87 -17.79
N ARG A 339 -8.42 9.60 -18.24
CA ARG A 339 -8.77 9.18 -19.62
C ARG A 339 -10.23 9.45 -20.05
N ASP A 340 -11.15 9.83 -19.15
CA ASP A 340 -12.58 10.02 -19.49
C ASP A 340 -12.97 11.46 -19.85
N ALA A 341 -12.00 12.39 -19.92
CA ALA A 341 -12.24 13.75 -20.39
C ALA A 341 -12.23 13.80 -21.93
N ARG A 342 -13.33 13.37 -22.57
CA ARG A 342 -13.69 13.93 -23.87
C ARG A 342 -13.80 15.44 -23.69
N ASP A 343 -12.85 16.19 -24.24
CA ASP A 343 -12.82 17.65 -24.29
C ASP A 343 -13.14 18.36 -22.97
N GLU A 344 -12.15 18.49 -22.09
CA GLU A 344 -12.06 19.65 -21.18
C GLU A 344 -10.60 20.07 -21.02
N SER A 345 -10.06 20.68 -22.08
CA SER A 345 -8.89 21.55 -22.05
C SER A 345 -9.15 22.85 -21.27
N THR A 346 -9.79 22.80 -20.09
CA THR A 346 -10.39 23.98 -19.45
C THR A 346 -9.77 24.40 -18.12
N SER A 347 -8.78 23.67 -17.61
CA SER A 347 -8.14 24.02 -16.32
C SER A 347 -6.68 24.47 -16.46
N LEU A 348 -5.80 23.71 -17.12
CA LEU A 348 -4.41 24.17 -17.36
C LEU A 348 -4.34 25.34 -18.36
N SER A 349 -5.26 25.39 -19.31
CA SER A 349 -5.35 26.46 -20.32
C SER A 349 -5.79 27.82 -19.73
N ARG A 350 -6.30 27.84 -18.49
CA ARG A 350 -6.62 29.08 -17.75
C ARG A 350 -5.47 29.56 -16.86
N LEU A 351 -4.58 28.66 -16.46
CA LEU A 351 -3.40 28.94 -15.64
C LEU A 351 -2.22 29.47 -16.46
N SER A 352 -2.12 29.05 -17.73
CA SER A 352 -1.08 29.52 -18.64
C SER A 352 -1.60 30.59 -19.58
N ALA A 353 -1.44 31.87 -19.23
CA ALA A 353 -1.73 32.98 -20.14
C ALA A 353 -0.82 32.98 -21.39
N ASN A 354 0.25 32.16 -21.42
CA ASN A 354 1.30 32.19 -22.43
C ASN A 354 1.73 30.81 -22.98
N GLY A 355 1.00 29.73 -22.71
CA GLY A 355 1.26 28.40 -23.31
C GLY A 355 2.48 27.62 -22.76
N GLY A 356 3.10 28.06 -21.66
CA GLY A 356 4.10 27.27 -20.91
C GLY A 356 3.50 26.46 -19.76
N GLU A 357 4.20 25.44 -19.27
CA GLU A 357 3.84 24.73 -18.02
C GLU A 357 3.76 25.73 -16.85
N PRO A 358 2.71 25.72 -16.02
CA PRO A 358 2.61 26.62 -14.88
C PRO A 358 3.72 26.29 -13.88
N THR A 359 4.49 27.32 -13.51
CA THR A 359 5.53 27.15 -12.48
C THR A 359 4.89 26.90 -11.13
N GLY A 360 5.64 26.37 -10.17
CA GLY A 360 5.09 26.20 -8.82
C GLY A 360 4.66 27.54 -8.16
N ASP A 361 5.19 28.70 -8.60
CA ASP A 361 4.71 30.01 -8.11
C ASP A 361 3.35 30.39 -8.72
N ASP A 362 3.12 30.02 -9.99
CA ASP A 362 1.84 30.25 -10.67
C ASP A 362 0.71 29.42 -10.02
N LEU A 363 1.02 28.17 -9.68
CA LEU A 363 0.10 27.29 -8.95
C LEU A 363 -0.17 27.83 -7.55
N GLU A 364 0.86 28.20 -6.81
CA GLU A 364 0.76 28.77 -5.47
C GLU A 364 -0.08 30.06 -5.46
N ALA A 365 0.16 30.98 -6.40
CA ALA A 365 -0.61 32.22 -6.56
C ALA A 365 -2.07 31.95 -6.97
N PHE A 366 -2.33 30.95 -7.81
CA PHE A 366 -3.67 30.53 -8.16
C PHE A 366 -4.46 30.02 -6.96
N PHE A 367 -3.84 29.25 -6.06
CA PHE A 367 -4.49 28.75 -4.84
C PHE A 367 -4.72 29.86 -3.80
N GLU A 368 -3.78 30.78 -3.64
CA GLU A 368 -3.93 31.92 -2.73
C GLU A 368 -5.02 32.91 -3.23
N ALA A 369 -5.16 33.07 -4.55
CA ALA A 369 -6.15 33.96 -5.17
C ALA A 369 -7.58 33.38 -5.24
N ASN A 370 -7.72 32.06 -5.36
CA ASN A 370 -9.02 31.38 -5.50
C ASN A 370 -9.46 30.67 -4.21
N GLY A 371 -9.08 31.22 -3.05
CA GLY A 371 -9.30 30.63 -1.72
C GLY A 371 -10.57 29.79 -1.63
N GLU A 372 -10.37 28.50 -1.39
CA GLU A 372 -11.40 27.52 -1.02
C GLU A 372 -12.71 27.65 -1.84
N LEU A 373 -12.64 27.65 -3.17
CA LEU A 373 -13.84 27.53 -3.98
C LEU A 373 -14.39 26.10 -3.90
N ASP A 374 -15.44 25.97 -3.08
CA ASP A 374 -16.49 24.96 -3.15
C ASP A 374 -16.03 23.48 -3.11
N GLY A 375 -15.52 23.05 -1.96
CA GLY A 375 -15.75 21.68 -1.48
C GLY A 375 -14.94 20.53 -2.10
N GLU A 376 -14.02 20.79 -3.04
CA GLU A 376 -13.05 19.78 -3.49
C GLU A 376 -11.63 20.26 -3.19
N ARG A 377 -11.07 19.81 -2.06
CA ARG A 377 -9.64 19.95 -1.77
C ARG A 377 -8.84 19.32 -2.91
N LEU A 378 -7.87 20.07 -3.46
CA LEU A 378 -6.89 19.62 -4.47
C LEU A 378 -6.34 18.21 -4.19
N LEU A 379 -6.07 17.96 -2.91
CA LEU A 379 -5.76 16.66 -2.32
C LEU A 379 -6.47 16.55 -0.96
N GLU A 380 -7.47 15.67 -0.86
CA GLU A 380 -7.97 15.24 0.45
C GLU A 380 -7.09 14.07 0.90
N VAL A 381 -6.25 14.32 1.90
CA VAL A 381 -5.39 13.29 2.48
C VAL A 381 -6.01 12.82 3.80
N ASP A 382 -6.54 11.60 3.80
CA ASP A 382 -7.12 10.98 4.99
C ASP A 382 -6.21 9.85 5.48
N ALA A 383 -6.00 9.78 6.80
CA ALA A 383 -5.39 8.62 7.42
C ALA A 383 -6.42 7.50 7.60
N GLU A 384 -6.03 6.26 7.35
CA GLU A 384 -6.84 5.13 7.79
C GLU A 384 -6.75 5.00 9.32
N PRO A 385 -7.87 4.91 10.05
CA PRO A 385 -7.80 4.44 11.43
C PRO A 385 -7.31 3.00 11.42
N VAL A 386 -6.24 2.72 12.16
CA VAL A 386 -5.88 1.34 12.52
C VAL A 386 -6.96 0.82 13.46
N ASP A 387 -7.95 0.14 12.91
CA ASP A 387 -8.86 -0.67 13.71
C ASP A 387 -8.03 -1.77 14.37
N GLU A 388 -7.91 -1.72 15.70
CA GLU A 388 -7.53 -2.89 16.49
C GLU A 388 -8.57 -3.96 16.17
N VAL A 389 -8.15 -4.99 15.42
CA VAL A 389 -8.95 -6.18 15.16
C VAL A 389 -9.16 -6.90 16.49
N SER A 390 -10.20 -6.50 17.22
CA SER A 390 -10.91 -7.40 18.11
C SER A 390 -11.87 -8.18 17.23
N GLY A 391 -11.55 -9.46 17.02
CA GLY A 391 -12.34 -10.33 16.17
C GLY A 391 -13.80 -10.37 16.61
N MET A 392 -14.70 -10.07 15.68
CA MET A 392 -16.04 -10.66 15.68
C MET A 392 -16.55 -10.65 14.25
N SER A 393 -16.85 -11.86 13.76
CA SER A 393 -17.69 -12.08 12.59
C SER A 393 -19.00 -11.32 12.71
N CYS A 394 -19.56 -10.87 11.60
CA CYS A 394 -20.95 -11.16 11.27
C CYS A 394 -21.20 -10.99 9.78
N ALA A 395 -21.80 -12.03 9.23
CA ALA A 395 -22.27 -12.14 7.86
C ALA A 395 -23.51 -11.28 7.60
N ALA A 396 -23.70 -11.02 6.30
CA ALA A 396 -24.95 -10.95 5.55
C ALA A 396 -25.91 -9.76 5.81
N THR A 397 -26.17 -8.96 4.76
CA THR A 397 -27.26 -9.22 3.79
C THR A 397 -27.49 -8.03 2.86
N HIS A 398 -27.57 -8.31 1.56
CA HIS A 398 -28.21 -7.44 0.58
C HIS A 398 -29.70 -7.29 0.91
N GLY A 399 -30.19 -6.06 0.97
CA GLY A 399 -31.63 -5.77 1.06
C GLY A 399 -31.95 -4.38 0.51
N ARG A 400 -32.51 -4.32 -0.71
CA ARG A 400 -33.13 -3.11 -1.26
C ARG A 400 -34.30 -2.69 -0.38
N GLY A 401 -34.40 -1.41 -0.02
CA GLY A 401 -35.58 -0.86 0.63
C GLY A 401 -35.57 0.66 0.68
N HIS A 402 -36.44 1.28 -0.12
CA HIS A 402 -36.79 2.70 -0.03
C HIS A 402 -37.43 3.04 1.33
N GLY A 403 -37.00 4.14 1.97
CA GLY A 403 -37.69 4.71 3.13
C GLY A 403 -37.04 6.01 3.64
N SER A 404 -37.78 7.10 3.61
CA SER A 404 -37.41 8.46 4.04
C SER A 404 -37.26 8.61 5.58
N PRO A 405 -36.68 9.72 6.08
CA PRO A 405 -36.03 9.78 7.39
C PRO A 405 -36.94 10.33 8.49
N ALA A 406 -36.92 9.70 9.67
CA ALA A 406 -37.24 10.31 10.96
C ALA A 406 -36.78 9.41 12.12
N ASP A 407 -36.31 10.06 13.18
CA ASP A 407 -36.22 9.57 14.56
C ASP A 407 -35.09 8.60 14.95
N ILE A 408 -33.94 9.15 15.34
CA ILE A 408 -33.25 8.71 16.57
C ILE A 408 -32.78 9.96 17.35
N ALA A 409 -33.42 10.20 18.50
CA ALA A 409 -32.98 11.09 19.56
C ALA A 409 -32.61 10.26 20.80
N PHE A 410 -31.84 10.87 21.71
CA PHE A 410 -31.25 10.39 22.97
C PHE A 410 -29.85 9.74 22.81
N ALA A 411 -28.81 10.08 23.58
CA ALA A 411 -28.63 11.07 24.64
C ALA A 411 -27.13 11.19 24.96
N VAL A 412 -26.60 12.41 25.15
CA VAL A 412 -25.44 12.63 26.05
C VAL A 412 -25.59 13.98 26.76
N GLY A 413 -25.76 13.89 28.08
CA GLY A 413 -25.01 14.64 29.09
C GLY A 413 -24.86 16.15 28.97
N LEU A 414 -25.72 16.85 29.71
CA LEU A 414 -25.51 18.13 30.39
C LEU A 414 -24.04 18.48 30.71
N LEU A 415 -23.59 19.66 30.28
CA LEU A 415 -22.93 20.67 31.12
C LEU A 415 -23.01 22.03 30.39
N GLY A 416 -23.59 23.02 31.07
CA GLY A 416 -24.06 24.25 30.47
C GLY A 416 -22.99 25.29 30.15
N LEU A 417 -23.36 26.26 29.33
CA LEU A 417 -23.23 27.69 29.65
C LEU A 417 -24.10 28.51 28.68
N SER A 418 -24.94 29.37 29.26
CA SER A 418 -25.82 30.31 28.58
C SER A 418 -25.04 31.48 27.98
N VAL A 419 -25.19 31.78 26.68
CA VAL A 419 -25.17 33.18 26.18
C VAL A 419 -26.13 33.35 24.99
N LEU A 420 -26.86 34.45 25.04
CA LEU A 420 -27.95 34.92 24.19
C LEU A 420 -27.55 35.39 22.78
N ARG A 421 -28.49 35.19 21.84
CA ARG A 421 -29.00 36.15 20.83
C ARG A 421 -28.11 36.61 19.66
N ARG A 422 -28.60 36.27 18.45
CA ARG A 422 -29.03 37.12 17.30
C ARG A 422 -28.40 36.68 15.98
N PHE A 423 -29.20 36.04 15.13
CA PHE A 423 -29.02 36.14 13.67
C PHE A 423 -30.29 36.69 13.02
N ARG A 424 -30.12 37.83 12.35
CA ARG A 424 -31.11 38.49 11.51
C ARG A 424 -31.33 37.64 10.25
N ARG A 425 -32.60 37.39 9.91
CA ARG A 425 -33.03 36.93 8.59
C ARG A 425 -32.71 38.00 7.54
N VAL A 426 -32.08 37.61 6.44
CA VAL A 426 -32.11 38.36 5.18
C VAL A 426 -32.81 37.48 4.14
N ARG A 427 -33.92 38.01 3.60
CA ARG A 427 -34.70 37.43 2.50
C ARG A 427 -33.97 37.70 1.18
N PHE A 428 -33.85 36.68 0.32
CA PHE A 428 -33.57 36.87 -1.10
C PHE A 428 -34.87 37.22 -1.84
N GLY A 429 -34.85 38.37 -2.51
CA GLY A 429 -35.88 38.84 -3.43
C GLY A 429 -35.54 38.45 -4.87
N ARG A 430 -36.57 38.02 -5.58
CA ARG A 430 -36.59 37.53 -6.96
C ARG A 430 -36.88 38.70 -7.91
N GLY A 431 -36.16 38.77 -9.03
CA GLY A 431 -36.44 39.62 -10.19
C GLY A 431 -35.19 39.62 -11.09
N GLY A 432 -35.22 39.35 -12.39
CA GLY A 432 -36.29 39.39 -13.36
C GLY A 432 -35.91 40.35 -14.49
N GLY A 433 -35.21 39.82 -15.51
CA GLY A 433 -35.21 40.29 -16.92
C GLY A 433 -34.51 41.61 -17.28
N ALA A 434 -33.61 41.58 -18.27
CA ALA A 434 -33.85 42.05 -19.65
C ALA A 434 -32.54 42.12 -20.46
N ARG A 435 -32.69 41.86 -21.77
CA ARG A 435 -31.71 41.97 -22.87
C ARG A 435 -31.13 43.39 -23.01
N ALA A 436 -29.87 43.46 -23.45
CA ALA A 436 -29.43 44.07 -24.71
C ALA A 436 -28.04 43.53 -25.04
#